data_AF-A0AAD5E8Q5-F1
#
_entry.id   AF-A0AAD5E8Q5-F1
#
_cell.length_a   1.000
_cell.length_b   1.000
_cell.length_c   1.000
_cell.angle_alpha   90.00
_cell.angle_beta   90.00
_cell.angle_gamma   90.00
#
_symmetry.space_group_name_H-M   'P 1'
#
loop_
_entity.id
_entity.type
_entity.pdbx_description
1 polymer ?
#
loop_
_entity_poly.entity_id
_entity_poly.type
_entity_poly.pdbx_seq_one_letter_code
_entity_poly.pdbx_strand_id
1 'polypeptide(L)'
;MIGRIILFQFTIFVSVLLAASVSAQTPVTELPNNITISDSIIGSIGDATSGSGYLILTQPNIQRKPTPLYGIGNKVEFVWKYADGLAIIPKSLTFAIISPLKEQFIIGENIPGDSKNFVWDTELFESDPLQPRLLTGKYIVRIWDERGPDAPAAVGRLVPYRQLAFSMYSKQAYQDMDSKLD
;
A
#
# COMPACT_ATOMS: atom_id res chain seq x y z
N MET A 1 36.75 -27.65 40.20
CA MET A 1 35.32 -27.30 40.39
C MET A 1 34.50 -28.24 39.52
N ILE A 2 33.92 -29.28 40.12
CA ILE A 2 33.18 -30.35 39.44
C ILE A 2 31.69 -30.03 39.55
N GLY A 3 31.05 -29.71 38.42
CA GLY A 3 29.64 -29.39 38.34
C GLY A 3 28.77 -30.65 38.26
N ARG A 4 27.87 -30.81 39.23
CA ARG A 4 26.84 -31.85 39.29
C ARG A 4 25.71 -31.52 38.30
N ILE A 5 25.40 -32.43 37.39
CA ILE A 5 24.19 -32.39 36.56
C ILE A 5 23.21 -33.41 37.13
N ILE A 6 22.06 -32.92 37.60
CA ILE A 6 20.96 -33.74 38.14
C ILE A 6 20.07 -34.14 36.97
N LEU A 7 19.99 -35.44 36.68
CA LEU A 7 19.13 -36.03 35.65
C LEU A 7 17.77 -36.37 36.29
N PHE A 8 16.71 -35.63 35.95
CA PHE A 8 15.34 -35.96 36.37
C PHE A 8 14.71 -36.93 35.35
N GLN A 9 14.32 -38.10 35.85
CA GLN A 9 13.64 -39.16 35.10
C GLN A 9 12.20 -38.75 34.79
N PHE A 10 11.76 -38.95 33.54
CA PHE A 10 10.38 -38.75 33.10
C PHE A 10 9.61 -40.07 33.20
N THR A 11 8.67 -40.16 34.13
CA THR A 11 7.72 -41.28 34.25
C THR A 11 6.52 -41.03 33.33
N ILE A 12 6.25 -41.96 32.42
CA ILE A 12 5.06 -41.95 31.55
C ILE A 12 3.92 -42.65 32.30
N PHE A 13 2.82 -41.93 32.55
CA PHE A 13 1.56 -42.54 32.99
C PHE A 13 0.66 -42.76 31.76
N VAL A 14 0.39 -44.03 31.46
CA VAL A 14 -0.70 -44.43 30.55
C VAL A 14 -1.99 -44.42 31.36
N SER A 15 -3.02 -43.71 30.89
CA SER A 15 -4.36 -43.77 31.47
C SER A 15 -5.37 -44.13 30.40
N VAL A 16 -6.01 -45.28 30.60
CA VAL A 16 -7.14 -45.81 29.84
C VAL A 16 -8.40 -45.09 30.32
N LEU A 17 -9.17 -44.49 29.41
CA LEU A 17 -10.45 -43.88 29.71
C LEU A 17 -11.59 -44.82 29.29
N LEU A 18 -12.31 -45.34 30.28
CA LEU A 18 -13.53 -46.13 30.11
C LEU A 18 -14.73 -45.17 30.08
N ALA A 19 -15.50 -45.16 28.99
CA ALA A 19 -16.73 -44.40 28.90
C ALA A 19 -17.89 -45.17 29.54
N ALA A 20 -18.50 -44.59 30.57
CA ALA A 20 -19.82 -45.00 31.05
C ALA A 20 -20.76 -43.79 30.93
N SER A 21 -21.75 -43.91 30.06
CA SER A 21 -22.83 -42.94 29.88
C SER A 21 -23.90 -43.13 30.96
N VAL A 22 -24.18 -42.10 31.74
CA VAL A 22 -25.39 -42.00 32.58
C VAL A 22 -26.06 -40.67 32.31
N SER A 23 -27.32 -40.73 31.89
CA SER A 23 -28.19 -39.58 31.68
C SER A 23 -28.87 -39.25 33.01
N ALA A 24 -28.59 -38.07 33.56
CA ALA A 24 -29.39 -37.48 34.63
C ALA A 24 -29.59 -35.99 34.32
N GLN A 25 -30.80 -35.65 33.87
CA GLN A 25 -31.26 -34.28 33.67
C GLN A 25 -31.61 -33.67 35.04
N THR A 26 -31.00 -32.56 35.43
CA THR A 26 -31.38 -31.75 36.59
C THR A 26 -32.05 -30.44 36.16
N PRO A 27 -32.94 -29.87 37.00
CA PRO A 27 -33.92 -28.85 36.60
C PRO A 27 -33.27 -27.49 36.34
N VAL A 28 -33.78 -26.79 35.32
CA VAL A 28 -33.43 -25.40 34.98
C VAL A 28 -33.88 -24.43 36.07
N THR A 29 -32.93 -23.78 36.72
CA THR A 29 -33.14 -22.54 37.47
C THR A 29 -32.85 -21.37 36.53
N GLU A 30 -33.89 -20.63 36.13
CA GLU A 30 -33.77 -19.44 35.27
C GLU A 30 -33.01 -18.30 35.97
N LEU A 31 -32.04 -17.68 35.28
CA LEU A 31 -31.47 -16.38 35.66
C LEU A 31 -32.38 -15.25 35.13
N PRO A 32 -32.45 -14.08 35.80
CA PRO A 32 -33.34 -12.99 35.40
C PRO A 32 -32.89 -12.30 34.10
N ASN A 33 -33.81 -12.24 33.14
CA ASN A 33 -33.61 -11.77 31.77
C ASN A 33 -33.83 -10.26 31.58
N ASN A 34 -33.15 -9.40 32.35
CA ASN A 34 -33.26 -7.96 32.09
C ASN A 34 -31.93 -7.22 32.21
N ILE A 35 -31.19 -7.18 31.09
CA ILE A 35 -30.10 -6.22 30.90
C ILE A 35 -30.72 -4.97 30.30
N THR A 36 -30.98 -3.96 31.13
CA THR A 36 -31.20 -2.59 30.64
C THR A 36 -29.85 -2.04 30.22
N ILE A 37 -29.58 -2.06 28.91
CA ILE A 37 -28.35 -1.50 28.33
C ILE A 37 -28.45 0.02 28.48
N SER A 38 -27.65 0.59 29.38
CA SER A 38 -27.42 2.03 29.39
C SER A 38 -26.57 2.36 28.17
N ASP A 39 -27.01 3.31 27.35
CA ASP A 39 -26.41 3.79 26.09
C ASP A 39 -24.93 4.20 26.17
N SER A 40 -24.30 4.12 27.34
CA SER A 40 -22.91 4.45 27.60
C SER A 40 -21.93 3.27 27.54
N ILE A 41 -22.39 2.03 27.30
CA ILE A 41 -21.51 0.84 27.10
C ILE A 41 -21.71 0.26 25.68
N ILE A 42 -21.65 1.13 24.69
CA ILE A 42 -21.23 0.75 23.34
C ILE A 42 -20.00 1.61 23.07
N GLY A 43 -18.83 1.13 23.51
CA GLY A 43 -17.60 1.57 22.87
C GLY A 43 -17.74 1.23 21.40
N SER A 44 -17.90 2.27 20.57
CA SER A 44 -18.13 2.25 19.13
C SER A 44 -17.71 0.91 18.53
N ILE A 45 -18.69 0.02 18.30
CA ILE A 45 -18.51 -1.09 17.36
C ILE A 45 -18.11 -0.38 16.08
N GLY A 46 -16.83 -0.45 15.71
CA GLY A 46 -16.28 0.30 14.59
C GLY A 46 -17.22 0.12 13.42
N ASP A 47 -17.65 1.23 12.83
CA ASP A 47 -18.56 1.23 11.70
C ASP A 47 -17.98 0.29 10.62
N ALA A 48 -18.59 -0.90 10.51
CA ALA A 48 -18.15 -1.97 9.63
C ALA A 48 -18.37 -1.63 8.15
N THR A 49 -18.82 -0.40 7.86
CA THR A 49 -18.83 0.17 6.50
C THR A 49 -17.48 0.78 6.09
N SER A 50 -16.46 0.76 6.96
CA SER A 50 -15.11 1.21 6.62
C SER A 50 -14.49 0.29 5.56
N GLY A 51 -14.77 0.56 4.29
CA GLY A 51 -14.13 -0.12 3.15
C GLY A 51 -12.61 0.07 3.18
N SER A 52 -11.92 -0.55 2.23
CA SER A 52 -10.50 -0.21 2.03
C SER A 52 -10.35 1.23 1.56
N GLY A 53 -9.28 1.90 1.96
CA GLY A 53 -8.96 3.25 1.54
C GLY A 53 -8.35 3.27 0.14
N TYR A 54 -8.65 4.31 -0.64
CA TYR A 54 -8.09 4.48 -1.98
C TYR A 54 -7.34 5.80 -2.09
N LEU A 55 -6.33 5.83 -2.95
CA LEU A 55 -5.68 7.05 -3.39
C LEU A 55 -6.32 7.49 -4.70
N ILE A 56 -6.72 8.76 -4.78
CA ILE A 56 -7.22 9.40 -6.00
C ILE A 56 -6.17 10.40 -6.47
N LEU A 57 -5.52 10.09 -7.59
CA LEU A 57 -4.55 10.98 -8.20
C LEU A 57 -5.27 12.12 -8.96
N THR A 58 -4.99 13.37 -8.59
CA THR A 58 -5.55 14.57 -9.21
C THR A 58 -4.61 15.16 -10.25
N GLN A 59 -3.30 14.98 -10.08
CA GLN A 59 -2.27 15.35 -11.06
C GLN A 59 -1.29 14.19 -11.26
N PRO A 60 -0.96 13.82 -12.51
CA PRO A 60 -1.53 14.32 -13.77
C PRO A 60 -3.04 14.07 -13.89
N ASN A 61 -3.80 14.99 -14.49
CA ASN A 61 -5.24 14.82 -14.67
C ASN A 61 -5.52 13.81 -15.80
N ILE A 62 -5.93 12.59 -15.46
CA ILE A 62 -6.25 11.53 -16.43
C ILE A 62 -7.51 11.74 -17.24
N GLN A 63 -8.46 12.49 -16.70
CA GLN A 63 -9.71 12.71 -17.42
C GLN A 63 -9.52 13.70 -18.57
N ARG A 64 -8.40 14.43 -18.58
CA ARG A 64 -8.03 15.34 -19.65
C ARG A 64 -7.66 14.55 -20.92
N LYS A 65 -8.34 14.89 -22.02
CA LYS A 65 -7.99 14.47 -23.38
C LYS A 65 -7.43 15.69 -24.15
N PRO A 66 -6.26 15.57 -24.81
CA PRO A 66 -5.39 14.40 -24.89
C PRO A 66 -4.70 14.09 -23.55
N THR A 67 -4.23 12.85 -23.40
CA THR A 67 -3.45 12.37 -22.26
C THR A 67 -2.32 13.35 -21.91
N PRO A 68 -2.07 13.64 -20.62
CA PRO A 68 -0.95 14.48 -20.21
C PRO A 68 0.38 13.99 -20.81
N LEU A 69 1.13 14.92 -21.42
CA LEU A 69 2.40 14.67 -22.09
C LEU A 69 3.52 15.48 -21.42
N TYR A 70 4.57 14.80 -20.97
CA TYR A 70 5.70 15.40 -20.28
C TYR A 70 6.99 15.19 -21.07
N GLY A 71 7.84 16.21 -21.16
CA GLY A 71 9.17 16.06 -21.74
C GLY A 71 10.10 15.36 -20.76
N ILE A 72 10.90 14.40 -21.22
CA ILE A 72 12.02 13.87 -20.45
C ILE A 72 12.98 15.04 -20.15
N GLY A 73 13.46 15.11 -18.91
CA GLY A 73 14.19 16.26 -18.37
C GLY A 73 13.30 17.38 -17.81
N ASN A 74 11.99 17.16 -17.65
CA ASN A 74 11.11 18.04 -16.87
C ASN A 74 10.67 17.36 -15.58
N LYS A 75 10.28 18.17 -14.59
CA LYS A 75 9.65 17.67 -13.37
C LYS A 75 8.22 17.22 -13.65
N VAL A 76 7.84 16.08 -13.09
CA VAL A 76 6.47 15.56 -13.10
C VAL A 76 5.92 15.64 -11.69
N GLU A 77 4.88 16.43 -11.50
CA GLU A 77 4.22 16.57 -10.21
C GLU A 77 3.04 15.60 -10.10
N PHE A 78 3.08 14.81 -9.04
CA PHE A 78 2.02 13.92 -8.62
C PHE A 78 1.30 14.54 -7.44
N VAL A 79 -0.01 14.77 -7.57
CA VAL A 79 -0.86 15.26 -6.48
C VAL A 79 -2.01 14.31 -6.31
N TRP A 80 -2.35 13.99 -5.05
CA TRP A 80 -3.44 13.08 -4.73
C TRP A 80 -4.21 13.50 -3.49
N LYS A 81 -5.40 12.91 -3.35
CA LYS A 81 -6.17 12.88 -2.13
C LYS A 81 -6.49 11.44 -1.76
N TYR A 82 -6.77 11.18 -0.49
CA TYR A 82 -7.34 9.91 -0.07
C TYR A 82 -8.85 9.96 -0.22
N ALA A 83 -9.42 8.87 -0.74
CA ALA A 83 -10.85 8.64 -0.76
C ALA A 83 -11.34 8.23 0.63
N ASP A 84 -12.65 8.35 0.83
CA ASP A 84 -13.32 7.85 2.02
C ASP A 84 -13.03 6.34 2.19
N GLY A 85 -12.75 5.90 3.42
CA GLY A 85 -12.36 4.52 3.74
C GLY A 85 -10.90 4.35 4.19
N LEU A 86 -10.04 5.37 4.08
CA LEU A 86 -8.72 5.32 4.70
C LEU A 86 -8.80 5.78 6.17
N ALA A 87 -8.75 4.83 7.10
CA ALA A 87 -8.75 5.09 8.55
C ALA A 87 -7.33 5.07 9.15
N ILE A 88 -6.41 4.32 8.53
CA ILE A 88 -5.03 4.18 8.95
C ILE A 88 -4.15 4.87 7.91
N ILE A 89 -3.50 5.96 8.30
CA ILE A 89 -2.55 6.67 7.44
C ILE A 89 -1.30 5.79 7.27
N PRO A 90 -0.85 5.53 6.02
CA PRO A 90 0.41 4.83 5.76
C PRO A 90 1.59 5.46 6.48
N LYS A 91 2.62 4.68 6.81
CA LYS A 91 3.86 5.26 7.35
C LYS A 91 4.67 5.89 6.22
N SER A 92 4.77 5.18 5.12
CA SER A 92 5.46 5.63 3.93
C SER A 92 4.74 5.16 2.68
N LEU A 93 4.99 5.87 1.58
CA LEU A 93 4.56 5.52 0.24
C LEU A 93 5.77 5.28 -0.64
N THR A 94 5.59 4.35 -1.57
CA THR A 94 6.51 4.13 -2.68
C THR A 94 5.78 4.46 -3.97
N PHE A 95 6.43 5.26 -4.81
CA PHE A 95 5.98 5.61 -6.16
C PHE A 95 6.83 4.87 -7.17
N ALA A 96 6.16 4.20 -8.10
CA ALA A 96 6.79 3.53 -9.21
C ALA A 96 6.04 3.80 -10.50
N ILE A 97 6.74 3.59 -11.60
CA ILE A 97 6.19 3.66 -12.95
C ILE A 97 6.44 2.37 -13.70
N ILE A 98 5.55 2.01 -14.62
CA ILE A 98 5.75 0.95 -15.58
C ILE A 98 6.04 1.58 -16.94
N SER A 99 7.17 1.22 -17.53
CA SER A 99 7.62 1.72 -18.83
C SER A 99 6.81 1.12 -19.99
N PRO A 100 6.95 1.68 -21.21
CA PRO A 100 6.39 1.08 -22.43
C PRO A 100 6.87 -0.37 -22.67
N LEU A 101 8.05 -0.73 -22.17
CA LEU A 101 8.60 -2.09 -22.23
C LEU A 101 8.11 -3.00 -21.09
N LYS A 102 7.16 -2.52 -20.26
CA LYS A 102 6.59 -3.22 -19.10
C LYS A 102 7.58 -3.43 -17.94
N GLU A 103 8.67 -2.69 -17.93
CA GLU A 103 9.62 -2.68 -16.82
C GLU A 103 9.15 -1.71 -15.74
N GLN A 104 9.32 -2.09 -14.46
CA GLN A 104 8.92 -1.25 -13.33
C GLN A 104 10.13 -0.52 -12.76
N PHE A 105 10.00 0.80 -12.58
CA PHE A 105 11.03 1.64 -11.99
C PHE A 105 10.50 2.35 -10.75
N ILE A 106 11.27 2.33 -9.67
CA ILE A 106 10.95 3.11 -8.47
C ILE A 106 11.42 4.55 -8.69
N ILE A 107 10.50 5.50 -8.58
CA ILE A 107 10.78 6.92 -8.79
C ILE A 107 10.77 7.70 -7.48
N GLY A 108 10.23 7.13 -6.40
CA GLY A 108 10.27 7.71 -5.07
C GLY A 108 10.02 6.66 -3.99
N GLU A 109 10.85 6.66 -2.96
CA GLU A 109 10.74 5.80 -1.78
C GLU A 109 10.63 6.65 -0.51
N ASN A 110 10.10 6.05 0.57
CA ASN A 110 10.02 6.69 1.89
C ASN A 110 9.29 8.04 1.89
N ILE A 111 8.35 8.24 0.96
CA ILE A 111 7.51 9.43 0.94
C ILE A 111 6.57 9.36 2.15
N PRO A 112 6.46 10.40 3.01
CA PRO A 112 5.57 10.36 4.15
C PRO A 112 4.12 10.02 3.75
N GLY A 113 3.47 9.10 4.46
CA GLY A 113 2.12 8.66 4.10
C GLY A 113 1.02 9.69 4.30
N ASP A 114 1.28 10.74 5.07
CA ASP A 114 0.41 11.92 5.18
C ASP A 114 0.61 12.93 4.05
N SER A 115 1.68 12.79 3.24
CA SER A 115 1.90 13.64 2.07
C SER A 115 0.75 13.54 1.07
N LYS A 116 0.61 14.61 0.27
CA LYS A 116 -0.41 14.77 -0.78
C LYS A 116 0.20 15.16 -2.12
N ASN A 117 1.51 15.35 -2.15
CA ASN A 117 2.25 15.63 -3.37
C ASN A 117 3.61 14.93 -3.37
N PHE A 118 4.11 14.68 -4.57
CA PHE A 118 5.44 14.17 -4.84
C PHE A 118 5.89 14.68 -6.21
N VAL A 119 7.09 15.26 -6.28
CA VAL A 119 7.66 15.75 -7.53
C VAL A 119 8.78 14.81 -7.96
N TRP A 120 8.61 14.19 -9.12
CA TRP A 120 9.63 13.38 -9.74
C TRP A 120 10.48 14.22 -10.69
N ASP A 121 11.78 14.27 -10.43
CA ASP A 121 12.76 14.91 -11.30
C ASP A 121 13.29 13.89 -12.32
N THR A 122 12.81 14.00 -13.56
CA THR A 122 13.19 13.07 -14.63
C THR A 122 14.60 13.32 -15.17
N GLU A 123 15.13 14.54 -14.98
CA GLU A 123 16.51 14.85 -15.35
C GLU A 123 17.48 14.19 -14.38
N LEU A 124 17.20 14.32 -13.07
CA LEU A 124 17.99 13.65 -12.04
C LEU A 124 17.94 12.13 -12.20
N PHE A 125 16.76 11.58 -12.49
CA PHE A 125 16.58 10.15 -12.75
C PHE A 125 17.41 9.68 -13.95
N GLU A 126 17.44 10.43 -15.06
CA GLU A 126 18.28 10.12 -16.22
C GLU A 126 19.78 10.28 -15.98
N SER A 127 20.16 11.18 -15.07
CA SER A 127 21.56 11.45 -14.77
C SER A 127 22.23 10.35 -13.94
N ASP A 128 21.44 9.55 -13.21
CA ASP A 128 21.94 8.44 -12.40
C ASP A 128 22.26 7.23 -13.31
N PRO A 129 23.54 6.79 -13.40
CA PRO A 129 23.92 5.66 -14.23
C PRO A 129 23.35 4.32 -13.74
N LEU A 130 22.85 4.25 -12.50
CA LEU A 130 22.18 3.06 -11.97
C LEU A 130 20.71 2.98 -12.39
N GLN A 131 20.13 4.09 -12.86
CA GLN A 131 18.75 4.11 -13.33
C GLN A 131 18.66 3.76 -14.82
N PRO A 132 17.60 3.05 -15.22
CA PRO A 132 17.36 2.75 -16.63
C PRO A 132 16.93 4.01 -17.40
N ARG A 133 17.24 4.03 -18.69
CA ARG A 133 16.84 5.12 -19.59
C ARG A 133 15.32 5.15 -19.77
N LEU A 134 14.76 6.33 -19.61
CA LEU A 134 13.39 6.69 -19.91
C LEU A 134 13.19 6.70 -21.43
N LEU A 135 12.07 6.13 -21.83
CA LEU A 135 11.67 5.95 -23.22
C LEU A 135 10.53 6.90 -23.56
N THR A 136 10.43 7.23 -24.84
CA THR A 136 9.24 7.92 -25.33
C THR A 136 8.07 6.92 -25.37
N GLY A 137 6.95 7.26 -24.73
CA GLY A 137 5.77 6.38 -24.70
C GLY A 137 4.86 6.61 -23.50
N LYS A 138 3.93 5.66 -23.28
CA LYS A 138 2.95 5.70 -22.19
C LYS A 138 3.49 5.01 -20.94
N TYR A 139 3.26 5.60 -19.78
CA TYR A 139 3.73 5.12 -18.48
C TYR A 139 2.57 4.90 -17.52
N ILE A 140 2.55 3.76 -16.83
CA ILE A 140 1.55 3.47 -15.79
C ILE A 140 2.11 3.83 -14.42
N VAL A 141 1.36 4.56 -13.58
CA VAL A 141 1.75 4.83 -12.20
C VAL A 141 1.31 3.69 -11.27
N ARG A 142 2.21 3.28 -10.37
CA ARG A 142 1.91 2.40 -9.24
C ARG A 142 2.30 3.10 -7.94
N ILE A 143 1.42 3.07 -6.95
CA ILE A 143 1.68 3.63 -5.62
C ILE A 143 1.24 2.62 -4.57
N TRP A 144 2.06 2.38 -3.57
CA TRP A 144 1.72 1.47 -2.47
C TRP A 144 2.30 1.97 -1.15
N ASP A 145 1.79 1.44 -0.03
CA ASP A 145 2.28 1.74 1.31
C ASP A 145 3.39 0.77 1.75
N GLU A 146 3.83 0.83 3.01
CA GLU A 146 4.88 -0.03 3.54
C GLU A 146 4.62 -1.55 3.43
N ARG A 147 3.39 -1.98 3.08
CA ARG A 147 3.03 -3.39 2.90
C ARG A 147 3.36 -3.93 1.51
N GLY A 148 3.76 -3.06 0.59
CA GLY A 148 4.23 -3.46 -0.73
C GLY A 148 3.15 -3.42 -1.83
N PRO A 149 3.58 -3.66 -3.09
CA PRO A 149 2.73 -3.45 -4.26
C PRO A 149 1.55 -4.40 -4.35
N ASP A 150 1.65 -5.59 -3.75
CA ASP A 150 0.64 -6.67 -3.79
C ASP A 150 -0.09 -6.86 -2.45
N ALA A 151 -0.04 -5.85 -1.58
CA ALA A 151 -0.74 -5.88 -0.30
C ALA A 151 -2.24 -6.14 -0.51
N PRO A 152 -2.84 -7.09 0.23
CA PRO A 152 -4.27 -7.35 0.12
C PRO A 152 -5.08 -6.14 0.61
N ALA A 153 -6.28 -5.98 0.04
CA ALA A 153 -7.26 -5.03 0.51
C ALA A 153 -7.58 -5.32 1.98
N ALA A 154 -7.49 -4.30 2.82
CA ALA A 154 -7.81 -4.39 4.25
C ALA A 154 -8.64 -3.17 4.65
N VAL A 155 -9.54 -3.37 5.61
CA VAL A 155 -10.40 -2.33 6.18
C VAL A 155 -9.54 -1.17 6.67
N GLY A 156 -9.89 0.05 6.28
CA GLY A 156 -9.18 1.25 6.77
C GLY A 156 -7.78 1.47 6.19
N ARG A 157 -7.26 0.56 5.37
CA ARG A 157 -5.89 0.64 4.83
C ARG A 157 -5.87 0.90 3.33
N LEU A 158 -4.76 1.45 2.84
CA LEU A 158 -4.59 1.83 1.45
C LEU A 158 -4.57 0.62 0.51
N VAL A 159 -5.42 0.61 -0.51
CA VAL A 159 -5.25 -0.33 -1.64
C VAL A 159 -4.16 0.20 -2.57
N PRO A 160 -3.21 -0.65 -3.02
CA PRO A 160 -2.21 -0.24 -4.00
C PRO A 160 -2.85 0.39 -5.24
N TYR A 161 -2.45 1.61 -5.55
CA TYR A 161 -2.89 2.36 -6.73
C TYR A 161 -2.18 1.81 -7.97
N ARG A 162 -2.93 1.55 -9.04
CA ARG A 162 -2.43 0.92 -10.28
C ARG A 162 -3.13 1.51 -11.51
N GLN A 163 -3.07 2.82 -11.61
CA GLN A 163 -3.83 3.58 -12.59
C GLN A 163 -2.97 4.76 -13.06
N LEU A 164 -3.46 5.47 -14.08
CA LEU A 164 -2.81 6.63 -14.73
C LEU A 164 -1.73 6.31 -15.76
N ALA A 165 -1.93 6.81 -16.99
CA ALA A 165 -1.18 6.44 -18.19
C ALA A 165 -0.54 7.67 -18.91
N PHE A 166 0.09 8.59 -18.18
CA PHE A 166 0.72 9.77 -18.79
C PHE A 166 1.76 9.37 -19.86
N SER A 167 2.02 10.26 -20.80
CA SER A 167 3.02 10.02 -21.86
C SER A 167 4.26 10.85 -21.65
N MET A 168 5.40 10.31 -22.05
CA MET A 168 6.69 11.00 -22.07
C MET A 168 7.25 11.07 -23.48
N TYR A 169 7.99 12.13 -23.78
CA TYR A 169 8.72 12.30 -25.03
C TYR A 169 10.15 12.80 -24.81
N SER A 170 11.07 12.37 -25.66
CA SER A 170 12.42 12.92 -25.69
C SER A 170 12.42 14.29 -26.37
N LYS A 171 13.05 15.29 -25.73
CA LYS A 171 13.24 16.60 -26.34
C LYS A 171 14.36 16.49 -27.37
N GLN A 172 14.09 16.87 -28.62
CA GLN A 172 15.16 17.10 -29.59
C GLN A 172 15.85 18.42 -29.24
N ALA A 173 17.18 18.44 -29.22
CA ALA A 173 17.93 19.68 -29.13
C ALA A 173 17.65 20.51 -30.40
N TYR A 174 17.27 21.77 -30.24
CA TYR A 174 17.19 22.69 -31.36
C TYR A 174 18.61 22.92 -31.89
N GLN A 175 18.84 22.58 -33.16
CA GLN A 175 20.09 22.87 -33.86
C GLN A 175 19.84 24.14 -34.67
N ASP A 176 20.48 25.24 -34.28
CA ASP A 176 20.44 26.48 -35.04
C ASP A 176 21.03 26.23 -36.44
N MET A 177 20.29 26.57 -37.49
CA MET A 177 20.75 26.40 -38.88
C MET A 177 21.79 27.45 -39.32
N ASP A 178 22.36 28.22 -38.39
CA ASP A 178 23.13 29.44 -38.68
C ASP A 178 24.66 29.24 -38.63
N SER A 179 25.17 28.12 -39.18
CA SER A 179 26.62 27.87 -39.21
C SER A 179 27.16 27.47 -40.59
N LYS A 180 26.54 27.93 -41.69
CA LYS A 180 27.07 27.72 -43.04
C LYS A 180 26.95 28.93 -43.97
N LEU A 181 27.51 30.06 -43.54
CA LEU A 181 28.01 31.11 -44.42
C LEU A 181 29.31 31.64 -43.80
N ASP A 182 30.43 30.98 -44.12
CA ASP A 182 31.76 31.58 -44.36
C ASP A 182 32.78 30.49 -44.70
#